data_AF-F4KKY6-F1
#
_entry.id   AF-F4KKY6-F1
#
_cell.length_a   1.000
_cell.length_b   1.000
_cell.length_c   1.000
_cell.angle_alpha   90.00
_cell.angle_beta   90.00
_cell.angle_gamma   90.00
#
_symmetry.space_group_name_H-M   'P 1'
#
loop_
_entity.id
_entity.type
_entity.pdbx_description
1 polymer ?
#
loop_
_entity_poly.entity_id
_entity_poly.type
_entity_poly.pdbx_seq_one_letter_code
_entity_poly.pdbx_strand_id
1 'polypeptide(L)'
;MKKSKLHLMSWLLLLASILLISCKKDEPNQKKETPRNPEVVAQEQELLKLLGEDEGIAFASGMKVGDTISMGIWAEGKLEFKGMKPSEYPSRYPNIKEWVCYTITDPNVVIKGNVIGFNIHEAPLTAFVASQAPNLKHFYMIGCPNITDLDFSQCKGLGSIRTSKLNNLTRIALPTEPILKELSLWTSPKLEQLNLSKATELKVLNLVRTSLKELDLTHCNKLIELYLEESSTPIPDISHLKLEALSLRNKNLTSLDVSKLPATLIGLDLGKNKLQSSLDLSLLKRLNVLYISDNQLSTLKLHHVPAQLYAQRNQLTSIEVAEAENKYYEEDWYDEKQQKQRWYTTLFVDLTFNKMSEEAITQFLDKLFTNEIPNKLQGLFLVATRENENDEFSFGENAFTSQHLELIKAKGWMTVGYTKSTGDLYFVSPAVYTAELPTPMMSQGYPSLELMRENPIDASNESDARAFTPHL
;
A
#
# COMPACT_ATOMS: atom_id res chain seq x y z
N MET A 1 70.83 27.94 -1.29
CA MET A 1 69.42 28.27 -0.91
C MET A 1 68.37 28.00 -1.99
N LYS A 2 68.58 28.30 -3.28
CA LYS A 2 67.53 28.09 -4.32
C LYS A 2 67.18 26.60 -4.61
N LYS A 3 68.14 25.68 -4.64
CA LYS A 3 67.89 24.23 -4.88
C LYS A 3 67.11 23.54 -3.75
N SER A 4 67.29 23.95 -2.51
CA SER A 4 66.58 23.40 -1.34
C SER A 4 65.10 23.82 -1.32
N LYS A 5 64.78 25.07 -1.69
CA LYS A 5 63.38 25.52 -1.82
C LYS A 5 62.63 24.81 -2.94
N LEU A 6 63.30 24.51 -4.05
CA LEU A 6 62.69 23.80 -5.19
C LEU A 6 62.36 22.34 -4.83
N HIS A 7 63.24 21.66 -4.09
CA HIS A 7 62.95 20.32 -3.57
C HIS A 7 61.81 20.34 -2.55
N LEU A 8 61.78 21.30 -1.62
CA LEU A 8 60.71 21.39 -0.62
C LEU A 8 59.33 21.63 -1.28
N MET A 9 59.25 22.48 -2.30
CA MET A 9 58.02 22.68 -3.10
C MET A 9 57.60 21.42 -3.85
N SER A 10 58.56 20.68 -4.41
CA SER A 10 58.27 19.44 -5.13
C SER A 10 57.76 18.33 -4.20
N TRP A 11 58.29 18.25 -2.97
CA TRP A 11 57.78 17.33 -1.94
C TRP A 11 56.40 17.75 -1.40
N LEU A 12 56.13 19.04 -1.26
CA LEU A 12 54.80 19.55 -0.89
C LEU A 12 53.75 19.29 -1.97
N LEU A 13 54.10 19.43 -3.25
CA LEU A 13 53.23 19.07 -4.38
C LEU A 13 53.00 17.55 -4.48
N LEU A 14 54.01 16.75 -4.13
CA LEU A 14 53.88 15.29 -4.07
C LEU A 14 52.99 14.87 -2.89
N LEU A 15 53.15 15.48 -1.71
CA LEU A 15 52.27 15.26 -0.56
C LEU A 15 50.83 15.73 -0.81
N ALA A 16 50.64 16.88 -1.45
CA ALA A 16 49.32 17.36 -1.85
C ALA A 16 48.65 16.45 -2.89
N SER A 17 49.41 15.93 -3.85
CA SER A 17 48.88 14.96 -4.82
C SER A 17 48.61 13.60 -4.20
N ILE A 18 49.43 13.11 -3.26
CA ILE A 18 49.14 11.89 -2.49
C ILE A 18 47.93 12.08 -1.56
N LEU A 19 47.74 13.26 -0.95
CA LEU A 19 46.54 13.59 -0.16
C LEU A 19 45.29 13.71 -1.04
N LEU A 20 45.40 14.27 -2.26
CA LEU A 20 44.32 14.31 -3.26
C LEU A 20 43.99 12.91 -3.81
N ILE A 21 44.97 12.03 -3.95
CA ILE A 21 44.78 10.63 -4.37
C ILE A 21 44.23 9.79 -3.21
N SER A 22 44.62 10.07 -1.96
CA SER A 22 44.08 9.40 -0.76
C SER A 22 42.68 9.89 -0.37
N CYS A 23 42.29 11.11 -0.77
CA CYS A 23 40.89 11.58 -0.73
C CYS A 23 40.04 11.02 -1.89
N LYS A 24 40.66 10.36 -2.88
CA LYS A 24 39.99 9.60 -3.94
C LYS A 24 39.85 8.11 -3.64
N LYS A 25 40.02 7.70 -2.37
CA LYS A 25 39.54 6.39 -1.93
C LYS A 25 38.02 6.43 -1.91
N ASP A 26 37.44 5.86 -2.95
CA ASP A 26 36.07 5.35 -3.03
C ASP A 26 35.04 6.21 -2.29
N GLU A 27 34.61 7.31 -2.91
CA GLU A 27 33.20 7.67 -2.74
C GLU A 27 32.41 6.42 -3.12
N PRO A 28 31.62 5.83 -2.21
CA PRO A 28 30.88 4.63 -2.54
C PRO A 28 29.92 5.01 -3.65
N ASN A 29 30.20 4.54 -4.88
CA ASN A 29 29.34 4.53 -6.06
C ASN A 29 28.10 5.44 -5.89
N GLN A 30 28.28 6.77 -5.95
CA GLN A 30 27.12 7.66 -6.02
C GLN A 30 26.46 7.37 -7.35
N LYS A 31 25.45 6.49 -7.32
CA LYS A 31 24.69 6.08 -8.48
C LYS A 31 24.12 7.34 -9.11
N LYS A 32 24.50 7.59 -10.36
CA LYS A 32 24.06 8.77 -11.09
C LYS A 32 22.53 8.78 -11.10
N GLU A 33 21.95 9.81 -10.48
CA GLU A 33 20.52 10.07 -10.53
C GLU A 33 20.05 10.13 -11.99
N THR A 34 18.83 9.70 -12.25
CA THR A 34 18.16 9.88 -13.54
C THR A 34 18.26 11.36 -13.96
N PRO A 35 18.79 11.67 -15.16
CA PRO A 35 18.88 13.05 -15.63
C PRO A 35 17.48 13.65 -15.82
N ARG A 36 17.38 14.97 -15.66
CA ARG A 36 16.13 15.71 -15.90
C ARG A 36 15.68 15.58 -17.36
N ASN A 37 14.37 15.56 -17.60
CA ASN A 37 13.83 15.58 -18.96
C ASN A 37 14.06 16.98 -19.57
N PRO A 38 14.83 17.13 -20.67
CA PRO A 38 15.12 18.43 -21.27
C PRO A 38 13.87 19.21 -21.71
N GLU A 39 12.82 18.53 -22.17
CA GLU A 39 11.57 19.17 -22.58
C GLU A 39 10.83 19.77 -21.38
N VAL A 40 10.77 19.03 -20.26
CA VAL A 40 10.20 19.53 -19.00
C VAL A 40 11.00 20.73 -18.49
N VAL A 41 12.34 20.65 -18.53
CA VAL A 41 13.20 21.77 -18.12
C VAL A 41 12.95 23.02 -18.96
N ALA A 42 12.78 22.88 -20.28
CA ALA A 42 12.47 24.01 -21.16
C ALA A 42 11.11 24.65 -20.80
N GLN A 43 10.08 23.82 -20.57
CA GLN A 43 8.75 24.30 -20.13
C GLN A 43 8.82 25.00 -18.77
N GLU A 44 9.54 24.44 -17.80
CA GLU A 44 9.73 25.07 -16.49
C GLU A 44 10.43 26.44 -16.59
N GLN A 45 11.41 26.59 -17.49
CA GLN A 45 12.06 27.88 -17.72
C GLN A 45 11.11 28.93 -18.29
N GLU A 46 10.18 28.54 -19.17
CA GLU A 46 9.13 29.44 -19.66
C GLU A 46 8.16 29.83 -18.55
N LEU A 47 7.72 28.86 -17.75
CA LEU A 47 6.84 29.09 -16.60
C LEU A 47 7.49 30.03 -15.57
N LEU A 48 8.79 29.85 -15.30
CA LEU A 48 9.55 30.72 -14.40
C LEU A 48 9.65 32.16 -14.93
N LYS A 49 9.76 32.36 -16.25
CA LYS A 49 9.72 33.72 -16.84
C LYS A 49 8.37 34.40 -16.64
N LEU A 50 7.27 33.63 -16.70
CA LEU A 50 5.92 34.14 -16.45
C LEU A 50 5.66 34.43 -14.97
N LEU A 51 6.23 33.60 -14.09
CA LEU A 51 6.20 33.76 -12.63
C LEU A 51 6.99 35.02 -12.21
N GLY A 52 8.19 35.22 -12.78
CA GLY A 52 9.04 36.37 -12.50
C GLY A 52 9.80 36.21 -11.19
N GLU A 53 9.80 37.26 -10.36
CA GLU A 53 10.36 37.25 -9.00
C GLU A 53 9.29 36.96 -7.93
N ASP A 54 8.03 36.78 -8.34
CA ASP A 54 6.91 36.59 -7.42
C ASP A 54 6.90 35.17 -6.85
N GLU A 55 6.59 35.03 -5.56
CA GLU A 55 6.32 33.71 -4.97
C GLU A 55 5.10 33.07 -5.65
N GLY A 56 5.15 31.75 -5.82
CA GLY A 56 4.04 31.00 -6.36
C GLY A 56 4.42 29.68 -7.00
N ILE A 57 3.43 29.10 -7.68
CA ILE A 57 3.57 27.87 -8.46
C ILE A 57 3.15 28.14 -9.91
N ALA A 58 3.60 27.28 -10.82
CA ALA A 58 3.18 27.33 -12.21
C ALA A 58 3.11 25.93 -12.81
N PHE A 59 2.32 25.74 -13.85
CA PHE A 59 2.25 24.48 -14.58
C PHE A 59 1.96 24.70 -16.06
N ALA A 60 2.48 23.78 -16.87
CA ALA A 60 2.14 23.67 -18.29
C ALA A 60 1.22 22.45 -18.47
N SER A 61 0.31 22.54 -19.44
CA SER A 61 -0.66 21.50 -19.71
C SER A 61 -0.93 21.31 -21.19
N GLY A 62 -1.39 20.12 -21.56
CA GLY A 62 -1.95 19.85 -22.89
C GLY A 62 -3.40 20.31 -23.07
N MET A 63 -3.92 21.15 -22.16
CA MET A 63 -5.29 21.65 -22.22
C MET A 63 -5.42 22.79 -23.22
N LYS A 64 -6.58 22.91 -23.85
CA LYS A 64 -6.90 23.99 -24.78
C LYS A 64 -7.56 25.16 -24.04
N VAL A 65 -7.44 26.35 -24.62
CA VAL A 65 -8.21 27.51 -24.16
C VAL A 65 -9.71 27.16 -24.20
N GLY A 66 -10.39 27.38 -23.08
CA GLY A 66 -11.79 27.00 -22.89
C GLY A 66 -12.00 25.70 -22.11
N ASP A 67 -11.00 24.82 -22.03
CA ASP A 67 -11.08 23.61 -21.21
C ASP A 67 -11.23 23.95 -19.73
N THR A 68 -11.83 23.05 -18.96
CA THR A 68 -12.04 23.24 -17.51
C THR A 68 -11.26 22.23 -16.67
N ILE A 69 -10.77 22.71 -15.53
CA ILE A 69 -10.02 21.91 -14.55
C ILE A 69 -10.50 22.22 -13.14
N SER A 70 -10.70 21.20 -12.32
CA SER A 70 -10.95 21.36 -10.88
C SER A 70 -9.65 21.11 -10.12
N MET A 71 -9.31 21.99 -9.18
CA MET A 71 -8.13 21.84 -8.34
C MET A 71 -8.35 22.42 -6.95
N GLY A 72 -7.68 21.83 -5.96
CA GLY A 72 -7.58 22.34 -4.61
C GLY A 72 -6.32 23.17 -4.45
N ILE A 73 -6.45 24.42 -4.04
CA ILE A 73 -5.32 25.30 -3.74
C ILE A 73 -5.53 25.88 -2.34
N TRP A 74 -4.58 25.63 -1.44
CA TRP A 74 -4.54 26.26 -0.13
C TRP A 74 -3.48 27.35 -0.13
N ALA A 75 -3.82 28.52 0.39
CA ALA A 75 -2.93 29.66 0.43
C ALA A 75 -3.20 30.53 1.66
N GLU A 76 -2.18 31.27 2.06
CA GLU A 76 -2.33 32.36 3.02
C GLU A 76 -2.34 33.69 2.26
N GLY A 77 -3.45 34.41 2.36
CA GLY A 77 -3.64 35.67 1.64
C GLY A 77 -4.22 35.49 0.23
N LYS A 78 -4.10 36.55 -0.58
CA LYS A 78 -4.71 36.61 -1.91
C LYS A 78 -3.81 35.94 -2.94
N LEU A 79 -4.42 35.16 -3.83
CA LEU A 79 -3.77 34.59 -5.00
C LEU A 79 -4.07 35.42 -6.26
N GLU A 80 -3.08 35.52 -7.15
CA GLU A 80 -3.23 36.03 -8.51
C GLU A 80 -3.08 34.90 -9.52
N PHE A 81 -4.00 34.86 -10.49
CA PHE A 81 -4.06 33.80 -11.49
C PHE A 81 -3.79 34.37 -12.88
N LYS A 82 -2.88 33.73 -13.62
CA LYS A 82 -2.68 33.96 -15.05
C LYS A 82 -2.80 32.64 -15.80
N GLY A 83 -3.36 32.67 -17.00
CA GLY A 83 -3.64 31.48 -17.80
C GLY A 83 -4.89 30.69 -17.38
N MET A 84 -5.59 31.12 -16.33
CA MET A 84 -6.91 30.61 -16.00
C MET A 84 -7.76 31.62 -15.24
N LYS A 85 -9.07 31.39 -15.20
CA LYS A 85 -10.04 32.16 -14.42
C LYS A 85 -11.09 31.25 -13.80
N PRO A 86 -11.79 31.66 -12.72
CA PRO A 86 -12.91 30.89 -12.17
C PRO A 86 -13.91 30.52 -13.27
N SER A 87 -14.33 29.26 -13.28
CA SER A 87 -15.28 28.74 -14.26
C SER A 87 -16.71 29.05 -13.85
N GLU A 88 -17.60 29.13 -14.83
CA GLU A 88 -19.05 29.12 -14.61
C GLU A 88 -19.58 27.71 -14.28
N TYR A 89 -18.80 26.67 -14.62
CA TYR A 89 -19.13 25.29 -14.31
C TYR A 89 -18.76 24.95 -12.86
N PRO A 90 -19.55 24.10 -12.17
CA PRO A 90 -19.21 23.66 -10.82
C PRO A 90 -17.94 22.80 -10.82
N SER A 91 -17.31 22.73 -9.66
CA SER A 91 -16.22 21.78 -9.41
C SER A 91 -16.69 20.34 -9.62
N ARG A 92 -15.80 19.48 -10.13
CA ARG A 92 -15.99 18.02 -10.16
C ARG A 92 -16.11 17.41 -8.76
N TYR A 93 -15.74 18.18 -7.73
CA TYR A 93 -15.83 17.81 -6.32
C TYR A 93 -16.63 18.87 -5.54
N PRO A 94 -17.94 19.01 -5.80
CA PRO A 94 -18.74 20.13 -5.29
C PRO A 94 -18.92 20.11 -3.76
N ASN A 95 -18.69 18.96 -3.12
CA ASN A 95 -18.81 18.80 -1.67
C ASN A 95 -17.53 19.18 -0.90
N ILE A 96 -16.45 19.58 -1.60
CA ILE A 96 -15.19 19.97 -0.97
C ILE A 96 -14.95 21.45 -1.31
N LYS A 97 -15.10 22.32 -0.31
CA LYS A 97 -15.12 23.77 -0.48
C LYS A 97 -13.85 24.32 -1.13
N GLU A 98 -12.72 23.68 -0.89
CA GLU A 98 -11.40 24.09 -1.37
C GLU A 98 -11.17 23.75 -2.85
N TRP A 99 -12.02 22.91 -3.44
CA TRP A 99 -11.93 22.55 -4.86
C TRP A 99 -12.70 23.54 -5.72
N VAL A 100 -11.96 24.29 -6.53
CA VAL A 100 -12.51 25.30 -7.43
C VAL A 100 -12.33 24.84 -8.88
N CYS A 101 -13.35 25.07 -9.70
CA CYS A 101 -13.28 24.87 -11.14
C CYS A 101 -12.75 26.13 -11.82
N TYR A 102 -11.78 25.96 -12.71
CA TYR A 102 -11.18 27.03 -13.50
C TYR A 102 -11.33 26.72 -14.99
N THR A 103 -11.58 27.76 -15.79
CA THR A 103 -11.48 27.70 -17.25
C THR A 103 -10.09 28.15 -17.67
N ILE A 104 -9.41 27.33 -18.45
CA ILE A 104 -8.08 27.61 -19.00
C ILE A 104 -8.19 28.73 -20.04
N THR A 105 -7.37 29.77 -19.88
CA THR A 105 -7.22 30.86 -20.83
C THR A 105 -5.84 30.87 -21.51
N ASP A 106 -4.88 30.13 -20.96
CA ASP A 106 -3.55 29.84 -21.51
C ASP A 106 -3.09 28.48 -20.96
N PRO A 107 -2.56 27.56 -21.79
CA PRO A 107 -2.05 26.27 -21.31
C PRO A 107 -0.92 26.38 -20.28
N ASN A 108 -0.21 27.50 -20.23
CA ASN A 108 0.80 27.84 -19.24
C ASN A 108 0.16 28.70 -18.13
N VAL A 109 -0.12 28.05 -16.99
CA VAL A 109 -0.80 28.67 -15.86
C VAL A 109 0.20 29.08 -14.79
N VAL A 110 -0.02 30.27 -14.23
CA VAL A 110 0.76 30.82 -13.12
C VAL A 110 -0.17 31.21 -11.98
N ILE A 111 0.18 30.79 -10.78
CA ILE A 111 -0.54 31.10 -9.54
C ILE A 111 0.45 31.80 -8.59
N LYS A 112 0.31 33.12 -8.49
CA LYS A 112 1.18 33.97 -7.65
C LYS A 112 0.58 34.14 -6.26
N GLY A 113 1.44 34.17 -5.26
CA GLY A 113 1.10 34.32 -3.85
C GLY A 113 1.60 33.15 -2.99
N ASN A 114 1.33 33.25 -1.69
CA ASN A 114 1.80 32.31 -0.68
C ASN A 114 0.98 30.99 -0.70
N VAL A 115 1.34 30.08 -1.59
CA VAL A 115 0.71 28.76 -1.73
C VAL A 115 1.23 27.80 -0.65
N ILE A 116 0.30 27.27 0.14
CA ILE A 116 0.56 26.32 1.23
C ILE A 116 0.31 24.86 0.78
N GLY A 117 -0.61 24.64 -0.14
CA GLY A 117 -0.90 23.30 -0.65
C GLY A 117 -1.46 23.31 -2.05
N PHE A 118 -1.21 22.23 -2.79
CA PHE A 118 -1.68 22.04 -4.15
C PHE A 118 -2.25 20.62 -4.32
N ASN A 119 -3.45 20.52 -4.87
CA ASN A 119 -4.09 19.24 -5.19
C ASN A 119 -4.73 19.29 -6.59
N ILE A 120 -4.33 18.36 -7.45
CA ILE A 120 -4.83 18.24 -8.81
C ILE A 120 -5.08 16.79 -9.20
N HIS A 121 -6.23 16.52 -9.81
CA HIS A 121 -6.64 15.19 -10.26
C HIS A 121 -6.97 15.18 -11.76
N GLU A 122 -6.61 14.10 -12.45
CA GLU A 122 -7.05 13.77 -13.82
C GLU A 122 -6.80 14.93 -14.80
N ALA A 123 -5.54 15.38 -14.89
CA ALA A 123 -5.13 16.54 -15.67
C ALA A 123 -3.93 16.22 -16.59
N PRO A 124 -3.92 16.68 -17.86
CA PRO A 124 -2.83 16.41 -18.79
C PRO A 124 -1.66 17.39 -18.59
N LEU A 125 -1.18 17.55 -17.35
CA LEU A 125 -0.04 18.40 -17.04
C LEU A 125 1.26 17.81 -17.60
N THR A 126 2.11 18.67 -18.17
CA THR A 126 3.39 18.27 -18.77
C THR A 126 4.59 18.76 -17.97
N ALA A 127 4.45 19.88 -17.25
CA ALA A 127 5.46 20.43 -16.35
C ALA A 127 4.82 21.11 -15.14
N PHE A 128 5.53 21.15 -14.02
CA PHE A 128 5.11 21.80 -12.79
C PHE A 128 6.31 22.48 -12.11
N VAL A 129 6.13 23.72 -11.69
CA VAL A 129 7.14 24.53 -11.00
C VAL A 129 6.64 24.86 -9.59
N ALA A 130 7.44 24.50 -8.60
CA ALA A 130 7.28 24.92 -7.20
C ALA A 130 8.56 25.50 -6.58
N SER A 131 9.58 25.78 -7.39
CA SER A 131 10.87 26.29 -6.89
C SER A 131 10.78 27.68 -6.25
N GLN A 132 9.72 28.46 -6.54
CA GLN A 132 9.42 29.74 -5.90
C GLN A 132 8.22 29.66 -4.93
N ALA A 133 7.91 28.47 -4.41
CA ALA A 133 6.86 28.26 -3.40
C ALA A 133 7.46 27.85 -2.04
N PRO A 134 8.11 28.77 -1.30
CA PRO A 134 8.88 28.43 -0.10
C PRO A 134 8.02 27.83 1.04
N ASN A 135 6.73 28.16 1.07
CA ASN A 135 5.80 27.73 2.10
C ASN A 135 4.89 26.57 1.67
N LEU A 136 5.13 25.96 0.51
CA LEU A 136 4.38 24.79 0.07
C LEU A 136 4.64 23.63 1.04
N LYS A 137 3.61 23.20 1.76
CA LYS A 137 3.68 22.12 2.77
C LYS A 137 3.14 20.79 2.27
N HIS A 138 2.19 20.84 1.34
CA HIS A 138 1.46 19.66 0.87
C HIS A 138 1.31 19.65 -0.65
N PHE A 139 1.69 18.55 -1.28
CA PHE A 139 1.54 18.36 -2.71
C PHE A 139 0.80 17.05 -2.99
N TYR A 140 -0.31 17.14 -3.71
CA TYR A 140 -1.16 16.02 -4.11
C TYR A 140 -1.37 16.04 -5.62
N MET A 141 -1.07 14.94 -6.30
CA MET A 141 -1.25 14.84 -7.75
C MET A 141 -1.69 13.44 -8.17
N ILE A 142 -2.89 13.34 -8.75
CA ILE A 142 -3.48 12.05 -9.14
C ILE A 142 -3.80 12.07 -10.63
N GLY A 143 -3.47 10.99 -11.34
CA GLY A 143 -3.91 10.81 -12.73
C GLY A 143 -3.39 11.91 -13.67
N CYS A 144 -2.10 12.24 -13.57
CA CYS A 144 -1.44 13.18 -14.48
C CYS A 144 -0.47 12.41 -15.38
N PRO A 145 -0.96 11.76 -16.47
CA PRO A 145 -0.18 10.77 -17.21
C PRO A 145 0.98 11.37 -18.00
N ASN A 146 1.00 12.67 -18.26
CA ASN A 146 2.04 13.31 -19.07
C ASN A 146 3.22 13.86 -18.24
N ILE A 147 3.14 13.80 -16.90
CA ILE A 147 4.25 14.19 -16.03
C ILE A 147 5.33 13.11 -16.07
N THR A 148 6.55 13.51 -16.46
CA THR A 148 7.73 12.63 -16.48
C THR A 148 8.77 12.99 -15.43
N ASP A 149 8.85 14.26 -15.02
CA ASP A 149 9.84 14.78 -14.07
C ASP A 149 9.13 15.75 -13.11
N LEU A 150 9.47 15.66 -11.83
CA LEU A 150 9.03 16.56 -10.78
C LEU A 150 10.25 17.00 -9.95
N ASP A 151 10.40 18.31 -9.72
CA ASP A 151 11.50 18.85 -8.94
C ASP A 151 11.01 19.68 -7.75
N PHE A 152 11.21 19.14 -6.55
CA PHE A 152 10.91 19.79 -5.28
C PHE A 152 12.16 20.17 -4.49
N SER A 153 13.35 20.13 -5.11
CA SER A 153 14.63 20.35 -4.41
C SER A 153 14.71 21.69 -3.67
N GLN A 154 14.00 22.72 -4.16
CA GLN A 154 13.92 24.06 -3.58
C GLN A 154 12.73 24.28 -2.64
N CYS A 155 11.85 23.28 -2.46
CA CYS A 155 10.65 23.40 -1.62
C CYS A 155 10.98 23.21 -0.14
N LYS A 156 11.42 24.29 0.53
CA LYS A 156 11.89 24.28 1.93
C LYS A 156 10.81 24.03 2.99
N GLY A 157 9.54 24.02 2.62
CA GLY A 157 8.40 23.76 3.52
C GLY A 157 7.71 22.41 3.30
N LEU A 158 8.10 21.65 2.26
CA LEU A 158 7.30 20.53 1.75
C LEU A 158 7.43 19.27 2.60
N GLY A 159 6.45 19.09 3.51
CA GLY A 159 6.42 17.99 4.47
C GLY A 159 5.68 16.74 3.99
N SER A 160 4.82 16.84 2.96
CA SER A 160 4.05 15.71 2.44
C SER A 160 3.92 15.78 0.92
N ILE A 161 4.33 14.71 0.25
CA ILE A 161 4.16 14.50 -1.19
C ILE A 161 3.32 13.24 -1.36
N ARG A 162 2.17 13.34 -2.03
CA ARG A 162 1.39 12.18 -2.45
C ARG A 162 1.06 12.26 -3.92
N THR A 163 1.51 11.27 -4.67
CA THR A 163 1.17 11.12 -6.08
C THR A 163 0.50 9.77 -6.32
N SER A 164 -0.37 9.71 -7.31
CA SER A 164 -1.00 8.46 -7.74
C SER A 164 -1.21 8.43 -9.25
N LYS A 165 -1.01 7.25 -9.86
CA LYS A 165 -1.22 7.02 -11.31
C LYS A 165 -0.38 7.94 -12.20
N LEU A 166 0.87 8.21 -11.81
CA LEU A 166 1.83 8.92 -12.64
C LEU A 166 2.60 7.93 -13.51
N ASN A 167 1.90 7.36 -14.49
CA ASN A 167 2.37 6.22 -15.28
C ASN A 167 3.66 6.49 -16.08
N ASN A 168 3.99 7.76 -16.34
CA ASN A 168 5.18 8.16 -17.08
C ASN A 168 6.24 8.87 -16.23
N LEU A 169 6.07 8.96 -14.90
CA LEU A 169 7.08 9.56 -14.02
C LEU A 169 8.35 8.71 -14.02
N THR A 170 9.46 9.29 -14.45
CA THR A 170 10.78 8.66 -14.46
C THR A 170 11.73 9.27 -13.44
N ARG A 171 11.43 10.49 -12.97
CA ARG A 171 12.26 11.22 -12.01
C ARG A 171 11.41 12.03 -11.03
N ILE A 172 11.82 12.02 -9.77
CA ILE A 172 11.36 12.96 -8.76
C ILE A 172 12.57 13.39 -7.91
N ALA A 173 12.77 14.70 -7.75
CA ALA A 173 13.69 15.26 -6.77
C ALA A 173 12.93 15.71 -5.54
N LEU A 174 13.34 15.21 -4.37
CA LEU A 174 12.74 15.54 -3.09
C LEU A 174 13.33 16.83 -2.51
N PRO A 175 12.65 17.47 -1.52
CA PRO A 175 13.21 18.59 -0.77
C PRO A 175 14.60 18.27 -0.20
N THR A 176 15.50 19.23 -0.31
CA THR A 176 16.87 19.11 0.24
C THR A 176 16.91 19.26 1.76
N GLU A 177 15.94 19.98 2.32
CA GLU A 177 15.77 20.15 3.75
C GLU A 177 15.18 18.89 4.40
N PRO A 178 15.63 18.50 5.61
CA PRO A 178 15.14 17.32 6.31
C PRO A 178 13.78 17.60 6.96
N ILE A 179 12.74 17.74 6.15
CA ILE A 179 11.38 18.12 6.59
C ILE A 179 10.30 17.15 6.10
N LEU A 180 10.59 16.38 5.05
CA LEU A 180 9.64 15.47 4.42
C LEU A 180 9.28 14.35 5.40
N LYS A 181 8.02 14.33 5.85
CA LYS A 181 7.49 13.33 6.80
C LYS A 181 6.73 12.22 6.09
N GLU A 182 6.21 12.50 4.91
CA GLU A 182 5.41 11.54 4.14
C GLU A 182 5.73 11.63 2.65
N LEU A 183 5.99 10.46 2.07
CA LEU A 183 6.17 10.28 0.64
C LEU A 183 5.32 9.09 0.17
N SER A 184 4.31 9.38 -0.65
CA SER A 184 3.49 8.36 -1.31
C SER A 184 3.59 8.52 -2.82
N LEU A 185 4.05 7.49 -3.53
CA LEU A 185 4.24 7.48 -4.98
C LEU A 185 3.46 6.32 -5.61
N TRP A 186 2.15 6.27 -5.36
CA TRP A 186 1.29 5.19 -5.84
C TRP A 186 1.31 5.08 -7.37
N THR A 187 1.49 3.86 -7.87
CA THR A 187 1.35 3.57 -9.31
C THR A 187 2.24 4.50 -10.16
N SER A 188 3.55 4.40 -9.94
CA SER A 188 4.58 5.09 -10.72
C SER A 188 5.57 4.07 -11.29
N PRO A 189 5.12 3.19 -12.22
CA PRO A 189 5.87 2.00 -12.63
C PRO A 189 7.14 2.28 -13.44
N LYS A 190 7.31 3.50 -13.98
CA LYS A 190 8.51 3.92 -14.72
C LYS A 190 9.55 4.63 -13.85
N LEU A 191 9.26 4.84 -12.56
CA LEU A 191 10.23 5.36 -11.61
C LEU A 191 11.17 4.22 -11.22
N GLU A 192 12.42 4.29 -11.69
CA GLU A 192 13.43 3.25 -11.45
C GLU A 192 14.38 3.58 -10.30
N GLN A 193 14.47 4.86 -9.91
CA GLN A 193 15.38 5.35 -8.89
C GLN A 193 14.67 6.36 -7.97
N LEU A 194 15.03 6.34 -6.70
CA LEU A 194 14.53 7.28 -5.70
C LEU A 194 15.63 7.58 -4.67
N ASN A 195 16.07 8.83 -4.60
CA ASN A 195 17.07 9.26 -3.63
C ASN A 195 16.40 9.71 -2.32
N LEU A 196 16.57 8.92 -1.26
CA LEU A 196 16.03 9.20 0.08
C LEU A 196 17.10 9.72 1.06
N SER A 197 18.32 10.00 0.63
CA SER A 197 19.45 10.37 1.51
C SER A 197 19.22 11.62 2.35
N LYS A 198 18.32 12.52 1.93
CA LYS A 198 17.93 13.73 2.67
C LYS A 198 16.62 13.59 3.44
N ALA A 199 15.85 12.52 3.23
CA ALA A 199 14.56 12.26 3.84
C ALA A 199 14.69 11.67 5.26
N THR A 200 15.50 12.30 6.11
CA THR A 200 15.82 11.80 7.46
C THR A 200 14.68 11.92 8.47
N GLU A 201 13.69 12.78 8.19
CA GLU A 201 12.45 12.93 8.96
C GLU A 201 11.27 12.09 8.45
N LEU A 202 11.50 11.26 7.42
CA LEU A 202 10.45 10.47 6.78
C LEU A 202 9.87 9.45 7.75
N LYS A 203 8.55 9.47 7.92
CA LYS A 203 7.78 8.55 8.78
C LYS A 203 6.97 7.54 7.99
N VAL A 204 6.45 7.95 6.83
CA VAL A 204 5.61 7.12 5.97
C VAL A 204 6.20 7.10 4.57
N LEU A 205 6.51 5.91 4.08
CA LEU A 205 6.95 5.66 2.71
C LEU A 205 6.01 4.67 2.04
N ASN A 206 5.32 5.15 1.01
CA ASN A 206 4.41 4.33 0.24
C ASN A 206 4.82 4.27 -1.24
N LEU A 207 5.19 3.07 -1.68
CA LEU A 207 5.70 2.77 -3.00
C LEU A 207 4.88 1.64 -3.66
N VAL A 208 3.58 1.62 -3.39
CA VAL A 208 2.67 0.65 -4.02
C VAL A 208 2.72 0.78 -5.53
N ARG A 209 2.88 -0.36 -6.22
CA ARG A 209 2.94 -0.45 -7.69
C ARG A 209 4.05 0.42 -8.32
N THR A 210 5.21 0.48 -7.68
CA THR A 210 6.45 1.04 -8.27
C THR A 210 7.40 -0.05 -8.74
N SER A 211 8.43 0.36 -9.51
CA SER A 211 9.42 -0.55 -10.09
C SER A 211 10.86 -0.09 -9.86
N LEU A 212 11.15 0.46 -8.67
CA LEU A 212 12.50 0.87 -8.32
C LEU A 212 13.48 -0.31 -8.44
N LYS A 213 14.65 -0.09 -9.04
CA LYS A 213 15.71 -1.11 -9.16
C LYS A 213 16.34 -1.46 -7.81
N GLU A 214 16.26 -0.53 -6.88
CA GLU A 214 16.72 -0.67 -5.50
C GLU A 214 15.98 0.30 -4.60
N LEU A 215 16.06 0.06 -3.30
CA LEU A 215 15.55 0.97 -2.29
C LEU A 215 16.55 1.02 -1.14
N ASP A 216 17.11 2.20 -0.89
CA ASP A 216 18.03 2.44 0.23
C ASP A 216 17.31 3.23 1.33
N LEU A 217 17.22 2.63 2.52
CA LEU A 217 16.58 3.20 3.71
C LEU A 217 17.56 3.50 4.85
N THR A 218 18.87 3.50 4.58
CA THR A 218 19.93 3.72 5.59
C THR A 218 19.83 5.07 6.31
N HIS A 219 19.25 6.09 5.65
CA HIS A 219 19.06 7.42 6.23
C HIS A 219 17.64 7.66 6.79
N CYS A 220 16.70 6.74 6.59
CA CYS A 220 15.29 6.89 6.98
C CYS A 220 15.01 6.35 8.40
N ASN A 221 15.85 6.72 9.38
CA ASN A 221 15.80 6.15 10.74
C ASN A 221 14.51 6.45 11.52
N LYS A 222 13.68 7.40 11.04
CA LYS A 222 12.38 7.75 11.63
C LYS A 222 11.20 7.09 10.91
N LEU A 223 11.46 6.19 9.95
CA LEU A 223 10.42 5.50 9.21
C LEU A 223 9.65 4.56 10.14
N ILE A 224 8.32 4.66 10.10
CA ILE A 224 7.37 3.90 10.92
C ILE A 224 6.52 2.99 10.03
N GLU A 225 6.20 3.45 8.81
CA GLU A 225 5.33 2.74 7.89
C GLU A 225 5.99 2.57 6.52
N LEU A 226 6.04 1.33 6.02
CA LEU A 226 6.58 0.98 4.71
C LEU A 226 5.58 0.13 3.92
N TYR A 227 5.17 0.62 2.76
CA TYR A 227 4.25 -0.09 1.86
C TYR A 227 4.91 -0.36 0.51
N LEU A 228 5.03 -1.65 0.17
CA LEU A 228 5.61 -2.14 -1.08
C LEU A 228 4.64 -3.07 -1.83
N GLU A 229 3.33 -2.98 -1.57
CA GLU A 229 2.31 -3.81 -2.22
C GLU A 229 2.35 -3.71 -3.75
N GLU A 230 2.23 -4.86 -4.42
CA GLU A 230 2.19 -4.98 -5.88
C GLU A 230 3.40 -4.31 -6.59
N SER A 231 4.51 -4.09 -5.89
CA SER A 231 5.73 -3.49 -6.45
C SER A 231 6.72 -4.57 -6.90
N SER A 232 7.46 -4.29 -7.97
CA SER A 232 8.63 -5.10 -8.36
C SER A 232 9.92 -4.66 -7.65
N THR A 233 9.84 -3.59 -6.84
CA THR A 233 10.94 -3.09 -6.01
C THR A 233 11.48 -4.16 -5.06
N PRO A 234 12.80 -4.41 -5.03
CA PRO A 234 13.39 -5.34 -4.07
C PRO A 234 13.09 -4.95 -2.62
N ILE A 235 12.91 -5.95 -1.74
CA ILE A 235 12.73 -5.69 -0.31
C ILE A 235 14.07 -5.20 0.26
N PRO A 236 14.14 -3.99 0.84
CA PRO A 236 15.37 -3.47 1.42
C PRO A 236 15.69 -4.17 2.75
N ASP A 237 16.92 -4.01 3.24
CA ASP A 237 17.20 -4.31 4.64
C ASP A 237 16.46 -3.29 5.53
N ILE A 238 15.63 -3.82 6.43
CA ILE A 238 14.79 -3.05 7.36
C ILE A 238 15.12 -3.39 8.82
N SER A 239 16.14 -4.21 9.07
CA SER A 239 16.46 -4.70 10.42
C SER A 239 16.88 -3.60 11.39
N HIS A 240 17.40 -2.47 10.88
CA HIS A 240 17.77 -1.29 11.68
C HIS A 240 16.58 -0.36 11.98
N LEU A 241 15.45 -0.55 11.30
CA LEU A 241 14.28 0.32 11.42
C LEU A 241 13.37 -0.10 12.57
N LYS A 242 12.61 0.86 13.09
CA LYS A 242 11.57 0.63 14.12
C LYS A 242 10.18 0.73 13.49
N LEU A 243 9.95 -0.07 12.45
CA LEU A 243 8.68 -0.08 11.74
C LEU A 243 7.56 -0.57 12.65
N GLU A 244 6.41 0.09 12.58
CA GLU A 244 5.14 -0.35 13.17
C GLU A 244 4.24 -1.00 12.12
N ALA A 245 4.37 -0.63 10.84
CA ALA A 245 3.59 -1.22 9.75
C ALA A 245 4.45 -1.59 8.54
N LEU A 246 4.26 -2.79 8.01
CA LEU A 246 4.91 -3.29 6.80
C LEU A 246 3.91 -4.01 5.90
N SER A 247 3.79 -3.58 4.64
CA SER A 247 3.07 -4.34 3.61
C SER A 247 4.00 -4.80 2.50
N LEU A 248 4.04 -6.12 2.31
CA LEU A 248 4.71 -6.85 1.24
C LEU A 248 3.70 -7.68 0.43
N ARG A 249 2.44 -7.22 0.37
CA ARG A 249 1.36 -7.88 -0.33
C ARG A 249 1.64 -8.02 -1.83
N ASN A 250 1.30 -9.17 -2.39
CA ASN A 250 1.42 -9.44 -3.82
C ASN A 250 2.82 -9.12 -4.39
N LYS A 251 3.86 -9.61 -3.70
CA LYS A 251 5.27 -9.49 -4.14
C LYS A 251 5.83 -10.81 -4.69
N ASN A 252 4.98 -11.82 -4.90
CA ASN A 252 5.36 -13.16 -5.32
C ASN A 252 6.37 -13.85 -4.37
N LEU A 253 6.34 -13.54 -3.08
CA LEU A 253 7.26 -14.14 -2.10
C LEU A 253 6.97 -15.63 -1.94
N THR A 254 8.02 -16.46 -2.04
CA THR A 254 7.94 -17.90 -1.74
C THR A 254 8.43 -18.23 -0.33
N SER A 255 9.28 -17.37 0.24
CA SER A 255 9.74 -17.41 1.62
C SER A 255 9.94 -16.00 2.17
N LEU A 256 10.03 -15.89 3.51
CA LEU A 256 10.32 -14.66 4.21
C LEU A 256 11.26 -14.96 5.38
N ASP A 257 12.39 -14.25 5.46
CA ASP A 257 13.28 -14.30 6.61
C ASP A 257 12.73 -13.42 7.73
N VAL A 258 11.97 -14.02 8.64
CA VAL A 258 11.32 -13.33 9.75
C VAL A 258 12.34 -12.72 10.73
N SER A 259 13.58 -13.24 10.80
CA SER A 259 14.61 -12.71 11.69
C SER A 259 15.03 -11.28 11.36
N LYS A 260 14.74 -10.82 10.14
CA LYS A 260 15.01 -9.46 9.65
C LYS A 260 13.83 -8.50 9.85
N LEU A 261 12.69 -8.99 10.34
CA LEU A 261 11.53 -8.14 10.61
C LEU A 261 11.71 -7.42 11.95
N PRO A 262 11.38 -6.11 12.03
CA PRO A 262 11.44 -5.38 13.28
C PRO A 262 10.48 -5.95 14.32
N ALA A 263 10.97 -6.21 15.54
CA ALA A 263 10.12 -6.65 16.66
C ALA A 263 9.09 -5.59 17.11
N THR A 264 9.19 -4.36 16.60
CA THR A 264 8.24 -3.27 16.83
C THR A 264 6.98 -3.35 15.98
N LEU A 265 6.92 -4.27 15.00
CA LEU A 265 5.79 -4.39 14.09
C LEU A 265 4.48 -4.66 14.83
N ILE A 266 3.48 -3.84 14.49
CA ILE A 266 2.09 -3.95 14.93
C ILE A 266 1.24 -4.48 13.77
N GLY A 267 1.52 -4.04 12.54
CA GLY A 267 0.85 -4.48 11.32
C GLY A 267 1.79 -5.12 10.31
N LEU A 268 1.44 -6.31 9.83
CA LEU A 268 2.15 -7.05 8.79
C LEU A 268 1.19 -7.59 7.74
N ASP A 269 1.41 -7.19 6.49
CA ASP A 269 0.64 -7.69 5.35
C ASP A 269 1.55 -8.46 4.37
N LEU A 270 1.31 -9.76 4.31
CA LEU A 270 1.94 -10.74 3.44
C LEU A 270 0.91 -11.40 2.51
N GLY A 271 -0.28 -10.84 2.37
CA GLY A 271 -1.35 -11.42 1.57
C GLY A 271 -0.97 -11.58 0.09
N LYS A 272 -1.65 -12.48 -0.62
CA LYS A 272 -1.48 -12.72 -2.06
C LYS A 272 -0.03 -13.03 -2.47
N ASN A 273 0.70 -13.73 -1.63
CA ASN A 273 2.04 -14.21 -1.96
C ASN A 273 1.99 -15.72 -2.30
N LYS A 274 3.14 -16.37 -2.33
CA LYS A 274 3.30 -17.80 -2.58
C LYS A 274 4.06 -18.45 -1.43
N LEU A 275 3.88 -17.93 -0.21
CA LEU A 275 4.55 -18.46 0.98
C LEU A 275 4.06 -19.88 1.25
N GLN A 276 4.99 -20.79 1.49
CA GLN A 276 4.73 -22.23 1.62
C GLN A 276 5.14 -22.75 3.01
N SER A 277 4.63 -23.93 3.35
CA SER A 277 5.02 -24.68 4.56
C SER A 277 4.70 -23.92 5.85
N SER A 278 5.71 -23.52 6.63
CA SER A 278 5.52 -22.91 7.95
C SER A 278 5.91 -21.45 7.93
N LEU A 279 5.09 -20.60 8.56
CA LEU A 279 5.44 -19.22 8.87
C LEU A 279 5.52 -19.06 10.39
N ASP A 280 6.71 -18.76 10.90
CA ASP A 280 6.94 -18.54 12.33
C ASP A 280 7.10 -17.05 12.63
N LEU A 281 6.07 -16.45 13.23
CA LEU A 281 6.03 -15.05 13.69
C LEU A 281 6.05 -14.96 15.22
N SER A 282 6.45 -16.03 15.92
CA SER A 282 6.41 -16.10 17.40
C SER A 282 7.29 -15.08 18.10
N LEU A 283 8.25 -14.48 17.39
CA LEU A 283 9.11 -13.40 17.88
C LEU A 283 8.48 -12.00 17.78
N LEU A 284 7.39 -11.83 17.00
CA LEU A 284 6.73 -10.54 16.78
C LEU A 284 5.67 -10.27 17.86
N LYS A 285 6.14 -9.98 19.07
CA LYS A 285 5.31 -9.85 20.28
C LYS A 285 4.31 -8.69 20.29
N ARG A 286 4.42 -7.76 19.34
CA ARG A 286 3.51 -6.61 19.21
C ARG A 286 2.53 -6.73 18.04
N LEU A 287 2.59 -7.83 17.28
CA LEU A 287 1.84 -7.98 16.05
C LEU A 287 0.34 -8.15 16.34
N ASN A 288 -0.45 -7.14 16.01
CA ASN A 288 -1.89 -7.09 16.26
C ASN A 288 -2.73 -7.06 14.98
N VAL A 289 -2.12 -6.78 13.83
CA VAL A 289 -2.76 -6.86 12.52
C VAL A 289 -1.90 -7.73 11.60
N LEU A 290 -2.47 -8.85 11.16
CA LEU A 290 -1.79 -9.82 10.31
C LEU A 290 -2.68 -10.21 9.12
N TYR A 291 -2.19 -9.92 7.92
CA TYR A 291 -2.74 -10.44 6.67
C TYR A 291 -1.78 -11.46 6.07
N ILE A 292 -2.21 -12.71 5.98
CA ILE A 292 -1.49 -13.80 5.30
C ILE A 292 -2.39 -14.50 4.28
N SER A 293 -3.53 -13.89 3.93
CA SER A 293 -4.51 -14.47 3.02
C SER A 293 -3.93 -14.81 1.65
N ASP A 294 -4.52 -15.78 0.95
CA ASP A 294 -4.12 -16.15 -0.41
C ASP A 294 -2.62 -16.51 -0.49
N ASN A 295 -2.20 -17.47 0.33
CA ASN A 295 -0.85 -18.08 0.33
C ASN A 295 -0.98 -19.62 0.28
N GLN A 296 0.12 -20.34 0.52
CA GLN A 296 0.17 -21.81 0.52
C GLN A 296 0.72 -22.35 1.86
N LEU A 297 0.47 -21.62 2.96
CA LEU A 297 0.97 -21.99 4.29
C LEU A 297 0.22 -23.21 4.83
N SER A 298 0.96 -24.18 5.36
CA SER A 298 0.42 -25.34 6.07
C SER A 298 0.40 -25.16 7.58
N THR A 299 1.29 -24.36 8.15
CA THR A 299 1.30 -24.07 9.59
C THR A 299 1.66 -22.61 9.85
N LEU A 300 1.14 -22.07 10.95
CA LEU A 300 1.43 -20.71 11.41
C LEU A 300 1.82 -20.77 12.89
N LYS A 301 2.90 -20.09 13.27
CA LYS A 301 3.26 -19.89 14.67
C LYS A 301 3.18 -18.41 15.02
N LEU A 302 2.53 -18.10 16.13
CA LEU A 302 2.28 -16.74 16.60
C LEU A 302 2.74 -16.59 18.04
N HIS A 303 3.04 -15.35 18.43
CA HIS A 303 3.26 -15.04 19.83
C HIS A 303 1.94 -15.13 20.60
N HIS A 304 0.97 -14.31 20.18
CA HIS A 304 -0.41 -14.25 20.66
C HIS A 304 -1.34 -14.21 19.44
N VAL A 305 -2.66 -14.34 19.63
CA VAL A 305 -3.61 -14.20 18.51
C VAL A 305 -3.80 -12.70 18.19
N PRO A 306 -3.48 -12.23 16.97
CA PRO A 306 -3.66 -10.83 16.59
C PRO A 306 -5.12 -10.40 16.71
N ALA A 307 -5.34 -9.12 17.02
CA ALA A 307 -6.69 -8.53 17.00
C ALA A 307 -7.35 -8.62 15.62
N GLN A 308 -6.54 -8.61 14.56
CA GLN A 308 -6.98 -8.71 13.18
C GLN A 308 -6.15 -9.80 12.48
N LEU A 309 -6.73 -10.98 12.29
CA LEU A 309 -6.10 -12.13 11.64
C LEU A 309 -6.88 -12.51 10.37
N TYR A 310 -6.28 -12.22 9.22
CA TYR A 310 -6.80 -12.61 7.91
C TYR A 310 -5.91 -13.71 7.34
N ALA A 311 -6.31 -14.97 7.54
CA ALA A 311 -5.55 -16.15 7.15
C ALA A 311 -6.28 -17.06 6.15
N GLN A 312 -7.33 -16.55 5.52
CA GLN A 312 -8.13 -17.28 4.57
C GLN A 312 -7.35 -17.69 3.32
N ARG A 313 -7.81 -18.76 2.67
CA ARG A 313 -7.24 -19.27 1.41
C ARG A 313 -5.75 -19.61 1.55
N ASN A 314 -5.48 -20.45 2.54
CA ASN A 314 -4.19 -21.09 2.75
C ASN A 314 -4.38 -22.63 2.74
N GLN A 315 -3.44 -23.36 3.30
CA GLN A 315 -3.50 -24.81 3.50
C GLN A 315 -3.32 -25.15 4.98
N LEU A 316 -3.68 -24.23 5.88
CA LEU A 316 -3.35 -24.32 7.30
C LEU A 316 -3.99 -25.57 7.91
N THR A 317 -3.18 -26.40 8.54
CA THR A 317 -3.61 -27.55 9.33
C THR A 317 -3.55 -27.25 10.83
N SER A 318 -2.69 -26.31 11.25
CA SER A 318 -2.58 -25.85 12.63
C SER A 318 -2.13 -24.40 12.73
N ILE A 319 -2.53 -23.76 13.85
CA ILE A 319 -2.01 -22.47 14.30
C ILE A 319 -1.50 -22.67 15.73
N GLU A 320 -0.20 -22.51 15.93
CA GLU A 320 0.43 -22.59 17.24
C GLU A 320 0.56 -21.18 17.85
N VAL A 321 0.15 -21.02 19.11
CA VAL A 321 0.22 -19.75 19.83
C VAL A 321 1.06 -19.94 21.10
N ALA A 322 2.17 -19.21 21.19
CA ALA A 322 3.15 -19.37 22.25
C ALA A 322 2.65 -18.82 23.60
N GLU A 323 2.08 -17.63 23.61
CA GLU A 323 1.49 -16.99 24.77
C GLU A 323 0.13 -17.62 25.10
N ALA A 324 -0.16 -17.77 26.39
CA ALA A 324 -1.46 -18.27 26.83
C ALA A 324 -2.50 -17.15 26.90
N GLU A 325 -2.11 -15.90 27.11
CA GLU A 325 -3.01 -14.75 27.29
C GLU A 325 -2.92 -13.79 26.09
N ASN A 326 -4.06 -13.41 25.50
CA ASN A 326 -4.09 -12.39 24.45
C ASN A 326 -4.29 -10.99 25.05
N LYS A 327 -3.29 -10.10 24.98
CA LYS A 327 -3.43 -8.71 25.44
C LYS A 327 -3.69 -7.77 24.27
N TYR A 328 -4.92 -7.28 24.16
CA TYR A 328 -5.29 -6.23 23.21
C TYR A 328 -5.09 -4.86 23.86
N TYR A 329 -4.18 -4.05 23.32
CA TYR A 329 -3.86 -2.72 23.88
C TYR A 329 -4.69 -1.62 23.24
N GLU A 330 -5.27 -0.74 24.06
CA GLU A 330 -6.09 0.39 23.58
C GLU A 330 -5.29 1.40 22.73
N GLU A 331 -4.00 1.52 22.97
CA GLU A 331 -3.11 2.44 22.27
C GLU A 331 -2.77 1.99 20.84
N ASP A 332 -2.97 0.71 20.50
CA ASP A 332 -2.67 0.22 19.16
C ASP A 332 -3.74 0.68 18.15
N TRP A 333 -5.01 0.84 18.55
CA TRP A 333 -6.10 1.17 17.62
C TRP A 333 -6.46 2.66 17.53
N TYR A 334 -5.98 3.52 18.45
CA TYR A 334 -6.34 4.94 18.49
C TYR A 334 -5.15 5.84 18.86
N ASP A 335 -4.80 6.78 17.99
CA ASP A 335 -3.81 7.82 18.30
C ASP A 335 -4.51 9.05 18.87
N GLU A 336 -4.59 9.13 20.21
CA GLU A 336 -5.19 10.27 20.92
C GLU A 336 -4.50 11.61 20.57
N LYS A 337 -3.19 11.59 20.29
CA LYS A 337 -2.41 12.80 20.01
C LYS A 337 -2.69 13.36 18.61
N GLN A 338 -3.08 12.52 17.67
CA GLN A 338 -3.39 12.90 16.29
C GLN A 338 -4.89 12.91 15.97
N GLN A 339 -5.75 12.49 16.92
CA GLN A 339 -7.19 12.29 16.70
C GLN A 339 -7.47 11.42 15.46
N LYS A 340 -6.63 10.40 15.22
CA LYS A 340 -6.75 9.49 14.08
C LYS A 340 -6.92 8.06 14.59
N GLN A 341 -7.86 7.34 13.99
CA GLN A 341 -7.92 5.89 14.15
C GLN A 341 -6.67 5.29 13.50
N ARG A 342 -5.97 4.41 14.23
CA ARG A 342 -4.82 3.68 13.70
C ARG A 342 -5.29 2.40 13.01
N TRP A 343 -6.05 1.56 13.72
CA TRP A 343 -6.53 0.26 13.25
C TRP A 343 -7.95 -0.03 13.79
N TYR A 344 -8.63 -1.00 13.19
CA TYR A 344 -10.06 -1.32 13.37
C TYR A 344 -10.53 -1.44 14.85
N THR A 345 -11.79 -1.06 15.14
CA THR A 345 -12.43 -1.13 16.47
C THR A 345 -13.06 -2.50 16.79
N THR A 346 -12.67 -3.53 16.05
CA THR A 346 -13.27 -4.87 16.08
C THR A 346 -12.15 -5.88 16.23
N LEU A 347 -12.38 -7.00 16.91
CA LEU A 347 -11.50 -8.17 16.81
C LEU A 347 -11.99 -9.01 15.63
N PHE A 348 -11.11 -9.38 14.70
CA PHE A 348 -11.49 -10.06 13.47
C PHE A 348 -10.59 -11.26 13.24
N VAL A 349 -11.21 -12.42 13.02
CA VAL A 349 -10.51 -13.66 12.65
C VAL A 349 -11.20 -14.27 11.43
N ASP A 350 -10.46 -14.45 10.35
CA ASP A 350 -10.90 -15.16 9.16
C ASP A 350 -9.94 -16.30 8.83
N LEU A 351 -10.43 -17.53 9.03
CA LEU A 351 -9.70 -18.77 8.76
C LEU A 351 -10.32 -19.55 7.58
N THR A 352 -11.21 -18.93 6.81
CA THR A 352 -11.96 -19.61 5.76
C THR A 352 -11.05 -20.22 4.68
N PHE A 353 -11.48 -21.33 4.07
CA PHE A 353 -10.69 -22.03 3.05
C PHE A 353 -9.28 -22.44 3.53
N ASN A 354 -9.22 -23.15 4.67
CA ASN A 354 -8.05 -23.85 5.19
C ASN A 354 -8.38 -25.33 5.44
N LYS A 355 -7.46 -26.10 6.02
CA LYS A 355 -7.52 -27.56 6.22
C LYS A 355 -7.36 -27.95 7.69
N MET A 356 -7.85 -27.13 8.62
CA MET A 356 -7.68 -27.37 10.05
C MET A 356 -8.57 -28.53 10.51
N SER A 357 -7.99 -29.47 11.28
CA SER A 357 -8.77 -30.54 11.92
C SER A 357 -9.62 -29.99 13.08
N GLU A 358 -10.58 -30.80 13.53
CA GLU A 358 -11.42 -30.45 14.69
C GLU A 358 -10.56 -30.13 15.92
N GLU A 359 -9.56 -30.97 16.20
CA GLU A 359 -8.63 -30.77 17.32
C GLU A 359 -7.77 -29.50 17.15
N ALA A 360 -7.29 -29.19 15.95
CA ALA A 360 -6.53 -27.96 15.70
C ALA A 360 -7.40 -26.71 15.91
N ILE A 361 -8.68 -26.76 15.52
CA ILE A 361 -9.63 -25.67 15.77
C ILE A 361 -9.88 -25.54 17.27
N THR A 362 -10.11 -26.63 17.99
CA THR A 362 -10.26 -26.61 19.46
C THR A 362 -9.07 -25.93 20.13
N GLN A 363 -7.85 -26.36 19.81
CA GLN A 363 -6.61 -25.78 20.37
C GLN A 363 -6.47 -24.28 20.06
N PHE A 364 -6.84 -23.86 18.85
CA PHE A 364 -6.82 -22.45 18.48
C PHE A 364 -7.85 -21.63 19.28
N LEU A 365 -9.09 -22.12 19.41
CA LEU A 365 -10.15 -21.44 20.16
C LEU A 365 -9.82 -21.35 21.66
N ASP A 366 -9.21 -22.39 22.24
CA ASP A 366 -8.73 -22.38 23.62
C ASP A 366 -7.72 -21.24 23.86
N LYS A 367 -6.85 -20.98 22.88
CA LYS A 367 -5.88 -19.89 22.90
C LYS A 367 -6.52 -18.52 22.61
N LEU A 368 -7.49 -18.46 21.71
CA LEU A 368 -8.18 -17.21 21.36
C LEU A 368 -8.99 -16.68 22.57
N PHE A 369 -9.67 -17.58 23.29
CA PHE A 369 -10.66 -17.23 24.31
C PHE A 369 -10.16 -17.25 25.76
N THR A 370 -8.84 -17.17 25.95
CA THR A 370 -8.23 -17.06 27.28
C THR A 370 -8.55 -15.74 27.97
N ASN A 371 -8.78 -14.66 27.22
CA ASN A 371 -9.25 -13.38 27.75
C ASN A 371 -10.63 -13.03 27.19
N GLU A 372 -11.43 -12.35 28.02
CA GLU A 372 -12.71 -11.79 27.56
C GLU A 372 -12.47 -10.64 26.58
N ILE A 373 -13.42 -10.43 25.67
CA ILE A 373 -13.41 -9.28 24.77
C ILE A 373 -13.52 -8.02 25.64
N PRO A 374 -12.61 -7.04 25.50
CA PRO A 374 -12.76 -5.77 26.21
C PRO A 374 -14.13 -5.13 25.89
N ASN A 375 -14.81 -4.56 26.90
CA ASN A 375 -16.19 -4.03 26.79
C ASN A 375 -16.43 -3.03 25.63
N LYS A 376 -15.37 -2.44 25.07
CA LYS A 376 -15.43 -1.48 23.95
C LYS A 376 -15.29 -2.14 22.56
N LEU A 377 -14.99 -3.44 22.50
CA LEU A 377 -14.78 -4.17 21.26
C LEU A 377 -15.90 -5.17 20.99
N GLN A 378 -16.04 -5.52 19.72
CA GLN A 378 -16.84 -6.64 19.26
C GLN A 378 -15.94 -7.64 18.57
N GLY A 379 -16.18 -8.93 18.79
CA GLY A 379 -15.48 -10.01 18.11
C GLY A 379 -16.25 -10.47 16.88
N LEU A 380 -15.58 -10.59 15.75
CA LEU A 380 -16.10 -11.11 14.51
C LEU A 380 -15.24 -12.29 14.06
N PHE A 381 -15.85 -13.45 13.88
CA PHE A 381 -15.18 -14.67 13.44
C PHE A 381 -15.83 -15.17 12.16
N LEU A 382 -15.06 -15.17 11.07
CA LEU A 382 -15.44 -15.79 9.81
C LEU A 382 -15.18 -17.30 9.87
N VAL A 383 -16.26 -18.06 10.08
CA VAL A 383 -16.20 -19.52 10.30
C VAL A 383 -16.66 -20.31 9.09
N ALA A 384 -17.57 -19.77 8.27
CA ALA A 384 -18.22 -20.51 7.17
C ALA A 384 -17.98 -19.88 5.79
N THR A 385 -17.99 -20.72 4.76
CA THR A 385 -17.89 -20.39 3.33
C THR A 385 -18.97 -21.12 2.55
N ARG A 386 -19.80 -20.43 1.78
CA ARG A 386 -20.80 -21.03 0.88
C ARG A 386 -20.30 -20.98 -0.56
N GLU A 387 -20.40 -22.09 -1.29
CA GLU A 387 -20.33 -22.05 -2.75
C GLU A 387 -21.73 -21.84 -3.37
N ASN A 388 -22.78 -22.27 -2.65
CA ASN A 388 -24.20 -22.08 -2.98
C ASN A 388 -24.94 -21.44 -1.79
N GLU A 389 -25.84 -20.49 -2.04
CA GLU A 389 -26.61 -19.78 -1.01
C GLU A 389 -27.49 -20.70 -0.15
N ASN A 390 -27.87 -21.87 -0.68
CA ASN A 390 -28.78 -22.82 -0.05
C ASN A 390 -28.12 -23.78 0.96
N ASP A 391 -26.79 -23.86 1.00
CA ASP A 391 -26.09 -24.71 1.97
C ASP A 391 -26.04 -24.01 3.32
N GLU A 392 -26.64 -24.61 4.35
CA GLU A 392 -26.76 -23.98 5.67
C GLU A 392 -25.37 -23.69 6.27
N PHE A 393 -24.44 -24.63 6.13
CA PHE A 393 -23.04 -24.49 6.52
C PHE A 393 -22.12 -25.23 5.52
N SER A 394 -21.09 -24.54 5.05
CA SER A 394 -19.87 -25.16 4.53
C SER A 394 -18.72 -24.41 5.18
N PHE A 395 -17.70 -25.10 5.66
CA PHE A 395 -16.59 -24.50 6.41
C PHE A 395 -15.30 -24.43 5.57
N GLY A 396 -15.44 -24.63 4.26
CA GLY A 396 -14.33 -25.01 3.39
C GLY A 396 -13.84 -26.40 3.78
N GLU A 397 -12.51 -26.59 3.75
CA GLU A 397 -11.89 -27.85 4.18
C GLU A 397 -11.56 -27.89 5.70
N ASN A 398 -11.99 -26.88 6.47
CA ASN A 398 -11.84 -26.88 7.93
C ASN A 398 -12.92 -27.74 8.58
N ALA A 399 -12.55 -28.50 9.61
CA ALA A 399 -13.46 -29.36 10.37
C ALA A 399 -14.10 -28.64 11.58
N PHE A 400 -14.82 -27.53 11.33
CA PHE A 400 -15.64 -26.88 12.37
C PHE A 400 -16.82 -27.77 12.76
N THR A 401 -17.24 -27.70 14.02
CA THR A 401 -18.38 -28.43 14.58
C THR A 401 -19.38 -27.44 15.16
N SER A 402 -20.62 -27.88 15.38
CA SER A 402 -21.63 -27.06 16.05
C SER A 402 -21.19 -26.60 17.45
N GLN A 403 -20.44 -27.45 18.16
CA GLN A 403 -19.88 -27.10 19.48
C GLN A 403 -18.87 -25.95 19.39
N HIS A 404 -18.04 -25.90 18.34
CA HIS A 404 -17.16 -24.76 18.10
C HIS A 404 -17.95 -23.47 17.89
N LEU A 405 -19.05 -23.51 17.11
CA LEU A 405 -19.90 -22.34 16.89
C LEU A 405 -20.57 -21.85 18.18
N GLU A 406 -21.04 -22.77 19.02
CA GLU A 406 -21.60 -22.46 20.33
C GLU A 406 -20.56 -21.82 21.26
N LEU A 407 -19.33 -22.35 21.29
CA LEU A 407 -18.24 -21.80 22.10
C LEU A 407 -17.89 -20.36 21.69
N ILE A 408 -17.74 -20.11 20.38
CA ILE A 408 -17.43 -18.77 19.85
C ILE A 408 -18.48 -17.76 20.31
N LYS A 409 -19.77 -18.13 20.21
CA LYS A 409 -20.89 -17.27 20.64
C LYS A 409 -20.97 -17.07 22.14
N ALA A 410 -20.74 -18.12 22.92
CA ALA A 410 -20.72 -18.04 24.37
C ALA A 410 -19.64 -17.06 24.86
N LYS A 411 -18.58 -16.86 24.08
CA LYS A 411 -17.50 -15.88 24.33
C LYS A 411 -17.80 -14.47 23.78
N GLY A 412 -19.02 -14.22 23.30
CA GLY A 412 -19.46 -12.91 22.80
C GLY A 412 -18.99 -12.58 21.38
N TRP A 413 -18.39 -13.54 20.66
CA TRP A 413 -18.00 -13.35 19.26
C TRP A 413 -19.17 -13.63 18.33
N MET A 414 -19.30 -12.78 17.31
CA MET A 414 -20.25 -12.96 16.23
C MET A 414 -19.64 -13.88 15.16
N THR A 415 -20.32 -14.98 14.86
CA THR A 415 -19.95 -15.86 13.75
C THR A 415 -20.59 -15.38 12.46
N VAL A 416 -19.76 -15.15 11.45
CA VAL A 416 -20.20 -14.74 10.11
C VAL A 416 -19.72 -15.77 9.08
N GLY A 417 -20.54 -15.97 8.06
CA GLY A 417 -20.26 -16.81 6.92
C GLY A 417 -20.12 -15.93 5.67
N TYR A 418 -19.43 -16.46 4.68
CA TYR A 418 -19.13 -15.78 3.43
C TYR A 418 -19.64 -16.59 2.25
N THR A 419 -20.35 -15.98 1.31
CA THR A 419 -20.81 -16.65 0.09
C THR A 419 -19.86 -16.33 -1.06
N LYS A 420 -19.20 -17.35 -1.62
CA LYS A 420 -18.23 -17.20 -2.72
C LYS A 420 -18.88 -16.83 -4.05
N SER A 421 -20.13 -17.24 -4.29
CA SER A 421 -20.87 -16.92 -5.52
C SER A 421 -21.29 -15.45 -5.62
N THR A 422 -21.73 -14.85 -4.51
CA THR A 422 -22.21 -13.45 -4.48
C THR A 422 -21.21 -12.47 -3.87
N GLY A 423 -20.26 -12.95 -3.05
CA GLY A 423 -19.36 -12.13 -2.25
C GLY A 423 -19.97 -11.62 -0.94
N ASP A 424 -21.19 -12.05 -0.61
CA ASP A 424 -21.92 -11.54 0.56
C ASP A 424 -21.46 -12.16 1.89
N LEU A 425 -21.64 -11.40 2.97
CA LEU A 425 -21.48 -11.84 4.35
C LEU A 425 -22.84 -12.06 5.01
N TYR A 426 -22.99 -13.11 5.81
CA TYR A 426 -24.22 -13.41 6.54
C TYR A 426 -23.95 -13.88 7.96
N PHE A 427 -24.87 -13.59 8.89
CA PHE A 427 -24.77 -14.07 10.26
C PHE A 427 -25.06 -15.56 10.34
N VAL A 428 -24.18 -16.30 11.01
CA VAL A 428 -24.30 -17.75 11.18
C VAL A 428 -25.00 -18.00 12.52
N SER A 429 -26.14 -18.71 12.52
CA SER A 429 -26.85 -19.15 13.74
C SER A 429 -26.63 -20.66 13.95
N PRO A 430 -26.53 -21.20 15.19
CA PRO A 430 -26.46 -22.64 15.40
C PRO A 430 -27.91 -23.14 15.36
N ALA A 431 -28.49 -23.35 14.18
CA ALA A 431 -29.75 -24.07 14.12
C ALA A 431 -29.47 -25.53 14.54
N VAL A 432 -30.35 -26.04 15.41
CA VAL A 432 -30.19 -27.32 16.11
C VAL A 432 -29.97 -28.47 15.12
N TYR A 433 -28.83 -29.15 15.24
CA TYR A 433 -28.59 -30.44 14.59
C TYR A 433 -29.58 -31.48 15.15
N THR A 434 -30.73 -31.68 14.50
CA THR A 434 -31.44 -32.96 14.60
C THR A 434 -31.02 -33.80 13.42
N ALA A 435 -30.08 -34.71 13.65
CA ALA A 435 -29.76 -35.78 12.73
C ALA A 435 -31.00 -36.67 12.54
N GLU A 436 -31.70 -36.52 11.42
CA GLU A 436 -32.52 -37.60 10.88
C GLU A 436 -31.92 -38.03 9.54
N LEU A 437 -31.17 -39.13 9.57
CA LEU A 437 -30.83 -39.92 8.39
C LEU A 437 -32.12 -40.38 7.71
N PRO A 438 -32.35 -40.08 6.41
CA PRO A 438 -33.40 -40.77 5.68
C PRO A 438 -32.96 -42.23 5.47
N THR A 439 -33.74 -43.15 6.02
CA THR A 439 -33.67 -44.59 5.74
C THR A 439 -33.95 -44.86 4.25
N PRO A 440 -33.44 -45.96 3.67
CA PRO A 440 -33.48 -46.17 2.23
C PRO A 440 -34.87 -46.59 1.76
N MET A 441 -35.49 -45.82 0.87
CA MET A 441 -36.66 -46.30 0.12
C MET A 441 -36.21 -47.12 -1.09
N MET A 442 -36.36 -48.44 -0.96
CA MET A 442 -36.43 -49.36 -2.08
C MET A 442 -37.78 -49.25 -2.81
N SER A 443 -37.69 -49.20 -4.14
CA SER A 443 -38.67 -49.57 -5.18
C SER A 443 -40.03 -48.84 -5.20
N GLN A 444 -40.36 -48.21 -6.33
CA GLN A 444 -41.10 -48.85 -7.44
C GLN A 444 -41.13 -47.94 -8.69
N GLY A 445 -40.97 -48.56 -9.87
CA GLY A 445 -41.61 -48.11 -11.11
C GLY A 445 -40.80 -47.27 -12.10
N TYR A 446 -39.97 -47.91 -12.94
CA TYR A 446 -39.76 -47.51 -14.35
C TYR A 446 -41.01 -47.89 -15.18
N PRO A 447 -41.26 -47.38 -16.43
CA PRO A 447 -40.30 -47.17 -17.54
C PRO A 447 -40.57 -45.86 -18.33
N SER A 448 -39.89 -45.40 -19.38
CA SER A 448 -38.93 -45.89 -20.39
C SER A 448 -38.49 -44.68 -21.21
N LEU A 449 -37.23 -44.59 -21.64
CA LEU A 449 -36.82 -44.35 -23.04
C LEU A 449 -35.28 -44.26 -23.14
N GLU A 450 -34.70 -45.44 -23.31
CA GLU A 450 -33.71 -45.75 -24.35
C GLU A 450 -33.53 -44.67 -25.44
N LEU A 451 -32.29 -44.20 -25.69
CA LEU A 451 -31.39 -44.71 -26.74
C LEU A 451 -30.21 -43.77 -27.09
N MET A 452 -29.08 -44.43 -27.35
CA MET A 452 -27.87 -44.03 -28.13
C MET A 452 -26.82 -43.18 -27.40
N ARG A 453 -25.73 -43.78 -26.90
CA ARG A 453 -24.53 -44.36 -27.55
C ARG A 453 -23.60 -43.35 -28.27
N GLU A 454 -22.44 -43.18 -27.63
CA GLU A 454 -21.08 -43.34 -28.15
C GLU A 454 -20.54 -42.40 -29.25
N ASN A 455 -19.58 -41.59 -28.79
CA ASN A 455 -18.18 -41.50 -29.25
C ASN A 455 -17.76 -40.44 -30.30
N PRO A 456 -16.48 -40.03 -30.24
CA PRO A 456 -15.99 -38.65 -30.42
C PRO A 456 -15.27 -38.46 -31.76
N ILE A 457 -14.94 -37.21 -32.11
CA ILE A 457 -13.76 -36.86 -32.95
C ILE A 457 -13.38 -35.38 -32.75
N ASP A 458 -12.12 -35.25 -32.34
CA ASP A 458 -11.02 -34.33 -32.62
C ASP A 458 -11.15 -33.02 -33.45
N ALA A 459 -10.33 -32.08 -33.00
CA ALA A 459 -9.52 -31.05 -33.69
C ALA A 459 -10.12 -30.04 -34.72
N SER A 460 -9.92 -28.77 -34.37
CA SER A 460 -9.13 -27.75 -35.10
C SER A 460 -9.84 -26.46 -35.54
N ASN A 461 -9.08 -25.38 -35.31
CA ASN A 461 -9.02 -24.10 -36.01
C ASN A 461 -9.95 -22.93 -35.64
N GLU A 462 -9.27 -21.95 -35.05
CA GLU A 462 -9.14 -20.55 -35.48
C GLU A 462 -10.33 -19.58 -35.46
N SER A 463 -10.01 -18.44 -34.84
CA SER A 463 -10.47 -17.07 -35.13
C SER A 463 -11.97 -16.81 -35.23
N ASP A 464 -12.51 -16.07 -34.26
CA ASP A 464 -12.77 -14.66 -34.53
C ASP A 464 -13.14 -13.86 -33.27
N ALA A 465 -12.62 -12.63 -33.27
CA ALA A 465 -12.92 -11.60 -32.31
C ALA A 465 -14.36 -11.09 -32.49
N ARG A 466 -15.06 -10.80 -31.38
CA ARG A 466 -15.75 -9.52 -31.12
C ARG A 466 -16.49 -9.52 -29.78
N ALA A 467 -16.06 -8.59 -28.94
CA ALA A 467 -16.87 -7.66 -28.15
C ALA A 467 -18.21 -8.17 -27.57
N PHE A 468 -18.25 -8.32 -26.24
CA PHE A 468 -19.43 -7.95 -25.47
C PHE A 468 -19.01 -7.16 -24.21
N THR A 469 -19.51 -5.93 -24.15
CA THR A 469 -19.48 -4.98 -23.04
C THR A 469 -20.37 -5.46 -21.88
N PRO A 470 -20.09 -5.00 -20.64
CA PRO A 470 -20.77 -5.45 -19.43
C PRO A 470 -22.05 -4.66 -19.17
N HIS A 471 -23.05 -5.32 -18.58
CA HIS A 471 -24.18 -4.64 -17.92
C HIS A 471 -24.29 -5.08 -16.47
N LEU A 472 -24.19 -4.05 -15.62
CA LEU A 472 -24.64 -3.88 -14.23
C LEU A 472 -23.92 -4.68 -13.13
#